data_AF-A0A2A5CJ73-F1
#
_entry.id   AF-A0A2A5CJ73-F1
#
_cell.length_a   1.000
_cell.length_b   1.000
_cell.length_c   1.000
_cell.angle_alpha   90.00
_cell.angle_beta   90.00
_cell.angle_gamma   90.00
#
_symmetry.space_group_name_H-M   'P 1'
#
loop_
_entity.id
_entity.type
_entity.pdbx_description
1 polymer ?
#
loop_
_entity_poly.entity_id
_entity_poly.type
_entity_poly.pdbx_seq_one_letter_code
_entity_poly.pdbx_strand_id
1 'polypeptide(L)'
;MDHCLILTNYEYAKNPNTENPLEKRTNARNFRNSLVRTDTFIRTRFLNETEVQCINLILKARARRYIASSQKEGLYPEKNLQLNWSEIGKVLLPPEDELWHYGGEIYVGHKDGSSSYHDAFGRTTPENTYLNKPKRMGKIGQNDPCICGSGKKWKKCCRDKNEAQRPASNVRSIRERNLAFCRGIEKILGLTGYKTWEDVRREFNEEHVKQIHEHFSFLWPADTDLISLLPKPDNTFRALYTGIIDPRVITEFAVSSTLYFDEIVIQNPFMNPKGVKPDYSPTESPHQFLQQTLKNVVLILTLEPFIATGYINFIPDLCFFDGHLRSEMMSMAQERTTSMKIEDEDKIIMEWLSKDEFKRTMSMLPKSSQRAQFKKAMPELSDKEVEELLAHTENEKAKDPLTLLQEDVFSKDKGGQLTVMNLSPNFEMSLYIAQLTGSFIITDNQIRWKELMRAQHTEYGIVTYDWNELTTSISQFKYILNNHPDIVFQQRQTGKLGEIRKVFREIYSVIRRQTSSEKINAVIERLNTQLCKAHEKSTKEITVGEHDDYFGTFTCVIPKGGITDNNIQRLLLSSGSENYLNNVPMAIFLEHFHADV
;
A
#
# COMPACT_ATOMS: atom_id res chain seq x y z
N MET A 1 10.87 -4.24 -48.32
CA MET A 1 10.02 -4.70 -47.21
C MET A 1 8.61 -4.43 -47.67
N ASP A 2 7.83 -5.48 -47.91
CA ASP A 2 6.57 -5.35 -48.66
C ASP A 2 5.35 -5.36 -47.72
N HIS A 3 5.59 -5.44 -46.41
CA HIS A 3 4.57 -5.50 -45.37
C HIS A 3 4.94 -4.58 -44.20
N CYS A 4 3.93 -3.97 -43.58
CA CYS A 4 4.04 -3.14 -42.40
C CYS A 4 3.00 -3.61 -41.37
N LEU A 5 3.43 -3.81 -40.11
CA LEU A 5 2.51 -4.10 -39.01
C LEU A 5 2.19 -2.79 -38.26
N ILE A 6 0.93 -2.38 -38.30
CA ILE A 6 0.44 -1.23 -37.54
C ILE A 6 -0.29 -1.75 -36.30
N LEU A 7 0.21 -1.42 -35.12
CA LEU A 7 -0.44 -1.70 -33.85
C LEU A 7 -1.06 -0.40 -33.31
N THR A 8 -2.37 -0.41 -33.11
CA THR A 8 -3.11 0.75 -32.57
C THR A 8 -3.89 0.37 -31.32
N ASN A 9 -4.29 1.37 -30.55
CA ASN A 9 -5.15 1.20 -29.39
C ASN A 9 -6.62 1.02 -29.83
N TYR A 10 -7.34 0.07 -29.25
CA TYR A 10 -8.73 -0.24 -29.59
C TYR A 10 -9.68 0.96 -29.39
N GLU A 11 -9.52 1.72 -28.30
CA GLU A 11 -10.36 2.88 -27.98
C GLU A 11 -10.11 4.04 -28.96
N TYR A 12 -8.84 4.29 -29.29
CA TYR A 12 -8.46 5.27 -30.31
C TYR A 12 -8.97 4.86 -31.70
N ALA A 13 -8.91 3.59 -32.05
CA ALA A 13 -9.42 3.11 -33.33
C ALA A 13 -10.95 3.25 -33.43
N LYS A 14 -11.69 3.06 -32.32
CA LYS A 14 -13.15 3.25 -32.26
C LYS A 14 -13.55 4.72 -32.16
N ASN A 15 -12.74 5.56 -31.53
CA ASN A 15 -12.99 6.98 -31.35
C ASN A 15 -11.72 7.82 -31.60
N PRO A 16 -11.33 7.99 -32.88
CA PRO A 16 -10.09 8.68 -33.23
C PRO A 16 -10.10 10.18 -32.94
N ASN A 17 -11.30 10.75 -32.76
CA ASN A 17 -11.52 12.18 -32.48
C ASN A 17 -11.72 12.45 -30.98
N THR A 18 -11.12 11.64 -30.10
CA THR A 18 -11.20 11.84 -28.65
C THR A 18 -10.73 13.25 -28.25
N GLU A 19 -11.43 13.86 -27.29
CA GLU A 19 -11.11 15.19 -26.76
C GLU A 19 -9.74 15.22 -26.04
N ASN A 20 -9.30 14.07 -25.51
CA ASN A 20 -8.02 13.94 -24.82
C ASN A 20 -7.18 12.78 -25.39
N PRO A 21 -6.37 13.01 -26.44
CA PRO A 21 -5.53 11.97 -27.02
C PRO A 21 -4.35 11.53 -26.13
N LEU A 22 -4.11 12.23 -25.01
CA LEU A 22 -3.10 11.87 -24.01
C LEU A 22 -3.70 11.06 -22.84
N GLU A 23 -5.01 10.85 -22.83
CA GLU A 23 -5.65 10.01 -21.81
C GLU A 23 -5.06 8.60 -21.86
N LYS A 24 -4.77 8.05 -20.67
CA LYS A 24 -4.31 6.67 -20.56
C LYS A 24 -5.45 5.74 -20.99
N ARG A 25 -5.13 4.83 -21.90
CA ARG A 25 -6.04 3.75 -22.31
C ARG A 25 -6.55 2.94 -21.12
N THR A 26 -7.73 2.33 -21.29
CA THR A 26 -8.29 1.42 -20.30
C THR A 26 -7.33 0.25 -20.04
N ASN A 27 -7.12 -0.04 -18.74
CA ASN A 27 -6.19 -1.07 -18.26
C ASN A 27 -4.77 -0.94 -18.87
N ALA A 28 -4.23 0.29 -18.91
CA ALA A 28 -2.87 0.57 -19.34
C ALA A 28 -1.86 -0.05 -18.36
N ARG A 29 -1.17 -1.10 -18.80
CA ARG A 29 -0.10 -1.78 -18.05
C ARG A 29 1.11 -1.98 -18.94
N ASN A 30 2.29 -1.76 -18.38
CA ASN A 30 3.56 -1.97 -19.07
C ASN A 30 3.90 -3.47 -19.15
N PHE A 31 3.66 -4.21 -18.07
CA PHE A 31 3.84 -5.65 -18.00
C PHE A 31 2.53 -6.33 -17.69
N ARG A 32 2.10 -7.25 -18.55
CA ARG A 32 0.94 -8.11 -18.34
C ARG A 32 0.99 -9.32 -19.27
N ASN A 33 0.39 -10.42 -18.83
CA ASN A 33 0.08 -11.53 -19.71
C ASN A 33 -1.10 -11.11 -20.61
N SER A 34 -0.84 -10.97 -21.91
CA SER A 34 -1.86 -10.60 -22.89
C SER A 34 -2.10 -11.75 -23.86
N LEU A 35 -3.35 -11.90 -24.28
CA LEU A 35 -3.73 -12.79 -25.37
C LEU A 35 -4.01 -11.94 -26.62
N VAL A 36 -3.60 -12.43 -27.79
CA VAL A 36 -3.86 -11.77 -29.07
C VAL A 36 -4.46 -12.76 -30.06
N ARG A 37 -5.53 -12.34 -30.74
CA ARG A 37 -6.11 -13.07 -31.87
C ARG A 37 -5.37 -12.71 -33.14
N THR A 38 -4.52 -13.62 -33.62
CA THR A 38 -3.73 -13.41 -34.85
C THR A 38 -4.52 -13.76 -36.12
N ASP A 39 -5.59 -14.52 -35.95
CA ASP A 39 -6.57 -14.87 -36.98
C ASP A 39 -7.40 -13.66 -37.43
N THR A 40 -7.59 -12.67 -36.55
CA THR A 40 -8.34 -11.43 -36.85
C THR A 40 -7.47 -10.30 -37.41
N PHE A 41 -6.20 -10.57 -37.74
CA PHE A 41 -5.33 -9.54 -38.31
C PHE A 41 -5.84 -9.10 -39.69
N ILE A 42 -6.01 -7.79 -39.87
CA ILE A 42 -6.41 -7.19 -41.15
C ILE A 42 -5.23 -7.29 -42.12
N ARG A 43 -5.37 -8.12 -43.15
CA ARG A 43 -4.35 -8.38 -44.18
C ARG A 43 -4.72 -7.85 -45.57
N THR A 44 -5.89 -7.24 -45.67
CA THR A 44 -6.52 -6.78 -46.92
C THR A 44 -6.16 -5.34 -47.29
N ARG A 45 -5.62 -4.55 -46.35
CA ARG A 45 -5.27 -3.14 -46.55
C ARG A 45 -3.96 -3.00 -47.34
N PHE A 46 -4.01 -2.23 -48.42
CA PHE A 46 -2.83 -1.79 -49.18
C PHE A 46 -2.55 -0.32 -48.90
N LEU A 47 -1.28 0.05 -48.74
CA LEU A 47 -0.84 1.44 -48.52
C LEU A 47 -0.31 2.02 -49.83
N ASN A 48 -0.73 3.24 -50.16
CA ASN A 48 -0.16 3.98 -51.29
C ASN A 48 1.17 4.66 -50.92
N GLU A 49 1.85 5.24 -51.91
CA GLU A 49 3.15 5.89 -51.71
C GLU A 49 3.11 7.04 -50.69
N THR A 50 2.06 7.87 -50.73
CA THR A 50 1.88 8.97 -49.78
C THR A 50 1.70 8.46 -48.35
N GLU A 51 0.90 7.41 -48.15
CA GLU A 51 0.70 6.79 -46.83
C GLU A 51 2.00 6.15 -46.29
N VAL A 52 2.78 5.51 -47.15
CA VAL A 52 4.11 4.97 -46.78
C VAL A 52 5.05 6.10 -46.36
N GLN A 53 5.04 7.23 -47.09
CA GLN A 53 5.82 8.41 -46.71
C GLN A 53 5.35 9.01 -45.37
N CYS A 54 4.04 9.03 -45.09
CA CYS A 54 3.50 9.43 -43.77
C CYS A 54 4.08 8.54 -42.65
N ILE A 55 4.06 7.22 -42.80
CA ILE A 55 4.59 6.28 -41.80
C ILE A 55 6.10 6.51 -41.61
N ASN A 56 6.86 6.67 -42.71
CA ASN A 56 8.29 6.96 -42.63
C ASN A 56 8.58 8.26 -41.89
N LEU A 57 7.75 9.30 -42.08
CA LEU A 57 7.87 10.56 -41.35
C LEU A 57 7.62 10.37 -39.86
N ILE A 58 6.62 9.56 -39.47
CA ILE A 58 6.36 9.21 -38.07
C ILE A 58 7.57 8.49 -37.46
N LEU A 59 8.08 7.46 -38.14
CA LEU A 59 9.25 6.70 -37.67
C LEU A 59 10.48 7.60 -37.51
N LYS A 60 10.74 8.50 -38.48
CA LYS A 60 11.83 9.47 -38.43
C LYS A 60 11.68 10.46 -37.28
N ALA A 61 10.48 11.04 -37.10
CA ALA A 61 10.22 11.99 -36.02
C ALA A 61 10.31 11.37 -34.63
N ARG A 62 10.12 10.05 -34.52
CA ARG A 62 10.20 9.29 -33.25
C ARG A 62 11.54 8.57 -33.04
N ALA A 63 12.41 8.52 -34.04
CA ALA A 63 13.72 7.88 -33.94
C ALA A 63 14.61 8.63 -32.94
N ARG A 64 15.07 7.94 -31.89
CA ARG A 64 15.92 8.55 -30.86
C ARG A 64 17.41 8.54 -31.17
N ARG A 65 17.88 7.58 -31.97
CA ARG A 65 19.32 7.36 -32.19
C ARG A 65 19.68 7.00 -33.63
N TYR A 66 18.95 6.07 -34.23
CA TYR A 66 19.21 5.59 -35.59
C TYR A 66 17.91 5.42 -36.37
N ILE A 67 17.98 5.66 -37.67
CA ILE A 67 16.94 5.32 -38.66
C ILE A 67 17.64 4.72 -39.88
N ALA A 68 16.98 3.77 -40.55
CA ALA A 68 17.49 3.12 -41.74
C ALA A 68 16.37 2.97 -42.77
N SER A 69 16.75 3.00 -44.04
CA SER A 69 15.89 2.73 -45.19
C SER A 69 16.73 2.07 -46.27
N SER A 70 16.14 1.15 -47.03
CA SER A 70 16.78 0.55 -48.21
C SER A 70 16.89 1.51 -49.38
N GLN A 71 16.12 2.60 -49.37
CA GLN A 71 16.13 3.66 -50.39
C GLN A 71 16.42 5.02 -49.73
N LYS A 72 17.28 5.82 -50.36
CA LYS A 72 17.73 7.11 -49.81
C LYS A 72 16.57 8.09 -49.64
N GLU A 73 15.63 8.08 -50.57
CA GLU A 73 14.44 8.93 -50.59
C GLU A 73 13.56 8.68 -49.36
N GLY A 74 13.45 7.42 -48.92
CA GLY A 74 12.72 7.03 -47.72
C GLY A 74 13.28 7.59 -46.41
N LEU A 75 14.53 8.08 -46.40
CA LEU A 75 15.11 8.79 -45.25
C LEU A 75 14.68 10.26 -45.18
N TYR A 76 14.07 10.81 -46.23
CA TYR A 76 13.66 12.21 -46.33
C TYR A 76 12.19 12.37 -46.75
N PRO A 77 11.24 11.69 -46.06
CA PRO A 77 9.81 11.74 -46.43
C PRO A 77 9.24 13.17 -46.40
N GLU A 78 9.81 14.05 -45.58
CA GLU A 78 9.38 15.46 -45.46
C GLU A 78 9.53 16.28 -46.75
N LYS A 79 10.35 15.85 -47.71
CA LYS A 79 10.56 16.59 -48.97
C LYS A 79 9.34 16.57 -49.88
N ASN A 80 8.55 15.51 -49.80
CA ASN A 80 7.44 15.24 -50.72
C ASN A 80 6.08 15.26 -50.00
N LEU A 81 6.04 15.50 -48.69
CA LEU A 81 4.83 15.48 -47.89
C LEU A 81 4.38 16.89 -47.53
N GLN A 82 3.16 17.26 -47.94
CA GLN A 82 2.49 18.52 -47.55
C GLN A 82 1.25 18.23 -46.71
N LEU A 83 1.40 17.42 -45.65
CA LEU A 83 0.31 17.08 -44.73
C LEU A 83 0.66 17.54 -43.32
N ASN A 84 -0.37 17.95 -42.58
CA ASN A 84 -0.20 18.25 -41.16
C ASN A 84 -0.25 16.96 -40.30
N TRP A 85 0.15 17.07 -39.03
CA TRP A 85 0.25 15.90 -38.15
C TRP A 85 -1.09 15.18 -37.90
N SER A 86 -2.21 15.91 -37.91
CA SER A 86 -3.55 15.32 -37.74
C SER A 86 -3.97 14.48 -38.94
N GLU A 87 -3.55 14.87 -40.15
CA GLU A 87 -3.80 14.11 -41.38
C GLU A 87 -2.91 12.87 -41.44
N ILE A 88 -1.64 13.00 -41.05
CA ILE A 88 -0.68 11.89 -40.94
C ILE A 88 -1.21 10.80 -39.99
N GLY A 89 -1.82 11.19 -38.86
CA GLY A 89 -2.37 10.25 -37.88
C GLY A 89 -3.49 9.35 -38.43
N LYS A 90 -4.28 9.81 -39.42
CA LYS A 90 -5.37 9.04 -40.02
C LYS A 90 -4.87 7.78 -40.74
N VAL A 91 -3.63 7.81 -41.24
CA VAL A 91 -3.00 6.65 -41.90
C VAL A 91 -2.83 5.48 -40.93
N LEU A 92 -2.72 5.73 -39.63
CA LEU A 92 -2.58 4.67 -38.63
C LEU A 92 -3.90 4.02 -38.20
N LEU A 93 -5.05 4.52 -38.70
CA LEU A 93 -6.34 3.94 -38.39
C LEU A 93 -6.57 2.68 -39.21
N PRO A 94 -7.16 1.63 -38.62
CA PRO A 94 -7.61 0.46 -39.37
C PRO A 94 -8.84 0.85 -40.24
N PRO A 95 -9.14 0.07 -41.29
CA PRO A 95 -10.43 0.17 -41.99
C PRO A 95 -11.61 0.08 -41.01
N GLU A 96 -12.56 1.00 -41.11
CA GLU A 96 -13.67 1.12 -40.15
C GLU A 96 -14.58 -0.12 -40.15
N ASP A 97 -14.73 -0.75 -41.32
CA ASP A 97 -15.53 -1.95 -41.58
C ASP A 97 -14.91 -3.24 -41.05
N GLU A 98 -13.65 -3.20 -40.60
CA GLU A 98 -12.94 -4.34 -40.01
C GLU A 98 -12.91 -4.30 -38.47
N LEU A 99 -13.32 -3.18 -37.86
CA LEU A 99 -13.25 -2.96 -36.41
C LEU A 99 -14.21 -3.81 -35.57
N TRP A 100 -15.15 -4.53 -36.19
CA TRP A 100 -16.06 -5.43 -35.47
C TRP A 100 -15.40 -6.74 -35.03
N HIS A 101 -14.29 -7.12 -35.67
CA HIS A 101 -13.47 -8.26 -35.26
C HIS A 101 -12.74 -8.05 -33.93
N TYR A 102 -12.60 -6.79 -33.52
CA TYR A 102 -11.92 -6.37 -32.31
C TYR A 102 -12.94 -6.02 -31.22
N GLY A 103 -12.67 -6.47 -29.99
CA GLY A 103 -13.59 -6.34 -28.87
C GLY A 103 -13.98 -7.71 -28.28
N GLY A 104 -14.97 -7.69 -27.40
CA GLY A 104 -15.54 -8.91 -26.80
C GLY A 104 -14.68 -9.50 -25.66
N GLU A 105 -14.99 -10.76 -25.35
CA GLU A 105 -14.39 -11.54 -24.28
C GLU A 105 -13.86 -12.85 -24.85
N ILE A 106 -12.71 -13.30 -24.35
CA ILE A 106 -12.06 -14.56 -24.72
C ILE A 106 -12.02 -15.45 -23.49
N TYR A 107 -12.53 -16.67 -23.63
CA TYR A 107 -12.45 -17.73 -22.64
C TYR A 107 -11.55 -18.83 -23.18
N VAL A 108 -10.50 -19.20 -22.44
CA VAL A 108 -9.61 -20.32 -22.79
C VAL A 108 -9.81 -21.43 -21.78
N GLY A 109 -10.31 -22.57 -22.23
CA GLY A 109 -10.40 -23.79 -21.41
C GLY A 109 -9.06 -24.53 -21.38
N HIS A 110 -8.65 -24.94 -20.18
CA HIS A 110 -7.43 -25.71 -19.95
C HIS A 110 -7.74 -27.20 -19.74
N LYS A 111 -6.72 -28.05 -19.88
CA LYS A 111 -6.87 -29.52 -19.77
C LYS A 111 -7.30 -29.98 -18.38
N ASP A 112 -7.01 -29.20 -17.35
CA ASP A 112 -7.39 -29.45 -15.96
C ASP A 112 -8.84 -29.02 -15.64
N GLY A 113 -9.59 -28.53 -16.63
CA GLY A 113 -10.96 -28.04 -16.47
C GLY A 113 -11.06 -26.58 -16.02
N SER A 114 -9.94 -25.92 -15.72
CA SER A 114 -9.93 -24.49 -15.42
C SER A 114 -10.14 -23.64 -16.68
N SER A 115 -10.52 -22.38 -16.50
CA SER A 115 -10.67 -21.42 -17.60
C SER A 115 -9.96 -20.11 -17.29
N SER A 116 -9.32 -19.52 -18.30
CA SER A 116 -8.84 -18.14 -18.24
C SER A 116 -9.74 -17.21 -19.05
N TYR A 117 -9.80 -15.95 -18.63
CA TYR A 117 -10.63 -14.89 -19.21
C TYR A 117 -9.75 -13.72 -19.66
N HIS A 118 -10.07 -13.15 -20.82
CA HIS A 118 -9.50 -11.90 -21.29
C HIS A 118 -10.55 -11.02 -21.99
N ASP A 119 -10.70 -9.77 -21.55
CA ASP A 119 -11.53 -8.79 -22.27
C ASP A 119 -10.74 -8.02 -23.35
N ALA A 120 -11.43 -7.17 -24.11
CA ALA A 120 -10.85 -6.29 -25.11
C ALA A 120 -9.73 -5.37 -24.60
N PHE A 121 -9.68 -5.13 -23.28
CA PHE A 121 -8.67 -4.30 -22.62
C PHE A 121 -7.56 -5.14 -21.97
N GLY A 122 -7.61 -6.47 -22.13
CA GLY A 122 -6.65 -7.42 -21.58
C GLY A 122 -6.78 -7.61 -20.06
N ARG A 123 -7.95 -7.34 -19.47
CA ARG A 123 -8.23 -7.68 -18.07
C ARG A 123 -8.39 -9.18 -17.92
N THR A 124 -7.91 -9.72 -16.80
CA THR A 124 -8.00 -11.17 -16.49
C THR A 124 -9.22 -11.52 -15.65
N THR A 125 -9.96 -10.50 -15.22
CA THR A 125 -11.25 -10.62 -14.56
C THR A 125 -12.24 -9.61 -15.16
N PRO A 126 -13.55 -9.93 -15.18
CA PRO A 126 -14.57 -8.97 -15.59
C PRO A 126 -14.49 -7.67 -14.78
N GLU A 127 -14.83 -6.56 -15.41
CA GLU A 127 -14.81 -5.25 -14.74
C GLU A 127 -15.78 -5.22 -13.56
N ASN A 128 -15.29 -4.84 -12.38
CA ASN A 128 -16.16 -4.62 -11.23
C ASN A 128 -16.79 -3.21 -11.31
N THR A 129 -17.97 -3.13 -11.93
CA THR A 129 -18.71 -1.88 -12.12
C THR A 129 -19.18 -1.23 -10.81
N TYR A 130 -19.30 -1.99 -9.70
CA TYR A 130 -19.66 -1.45 -8.39
C TYR A 130 -18.58 -0.53 -7.80
N LEU A 131 -17.36 -0.57 -8.34
CA LEU A 131 -16.27 0.32 -7.95
C LEU A 131 -16.30 1.64 -8.72
N ASN A 132 -17.08 1.76 -9.79
CA ASN A 132 -17.17 2.98 -10.57
C ASN A 132 -17.95 4.06 -9.79
N LYS A 133 -17.48 5.30 -9.88
CA LYS A 133 -18.17 6.46 -9.33
C LYS A 133 -19.05 7.10 -10.39
N PRO A 134 -20.25 7.58 -10.02
CA PRO A 134 -21.06 8.35 -10.96
C PRO A 134 -20.32 9.62 -11.37
N LYS A 135 -20.41 9.99 -12.65
CA LYS A 135 -19.91 11.29 -13.12
C LYS A 135 -20.67 12.39 -12.38
N ARG A 136 -19.94 13.22 -11.65
CA ARG A 136 -20.55 14.34 -10.90
C ARG A 136 -21.00 15.42 -11.88
N MET A 137 -22.26 15.81 -11.79
CA MET A 137 -22.81 16.93 -12.57
C MET A 137 -22.58 18.25 -11.82
N GLY A 138 -22.09 19.27 -12.53
CA GLY A 138 -21.93 20.64 -12.01
C GLY A 138 -20.58 20.97 -11.38
N LYS A 139 -20.41 22.24 -10.96
CA LYS A 139 -19.19 22.74 -10.33
C LYS A 139 -19.06 22.24 -8.89
N ILE A 140 -17.85 21.88 -8.48
CA ILE A 140 -17.55 21.41 -7.12
C ILE A 140 -17.33 22.62 -6.20
N GLY A 141 -18.11 22.72 -5.12
CA GLY A 141 -17.94 23.74 -4.09
C GLY A 141 -16.62 23.58 -3.34
N GLN A 142 -16.00 24.69 -2.92
CA GLN A 142 -14.69 24.66 -2.25
C GLN A 142 -14.67 23.82 -0.96
N ASN A 143 -15.79 23.79 -0.23
CA ASN A 143 -15.93 23.07 1.03
C ASN A 143 -16.51 21.67 0.86
N ASP A 144 -16.94 21.29 -0.35
CA ASP A 144 -17.49 19.97 -0.63
C ASP A 144 -16.42 18.87 -0.42
N PRO A 145 -16.83 17.64 -0.10
CA PRO A 145 -15.94 16.49 -0.13
C PRO A 145 -15.23 16.37 -1.49
N CYS A 146 -13.93 16.08 -1.43
CA CYS A 146 -13.13 15.89 -2.65
C CYS A 146 -13.58 14.63 -3.41
N ILE A 147 -13.75 14.74 -4.73
CA ILE A 147 -14.17 13.64 -5.60
C ILE A 147 -13.17 12.47 -5.68
N CYS A 148 -11.90 12.70 -5.33
CA CYS A 148 -10.92 11.62 -5.22
C CYS A 148 -11.19 10.68 -4.02
N GLY A 149 -12.18 10.97 -3.17
CA GLY A 149 -12.58 10.10 -2.06
C GLY A 149 -11.61 10.12 -0.87
N SER A 150 -10.77 11.15 -0.74
CA SER A 150 -9.79 11.28 0.35
C SER A 150 -10.39 11.64 1.71
N GLY A 151 -11.67 12.01 1.77
CA GLY A 151 -12.31 12.57 2.97
C GLY A 151 -11.98 14.05 3.24
N LYS A 152 -11.00 14.63 2.53
CA LYS A 152 -10.63 16.05 2.64
C LYS A 152 -11.59 16.94 1.85
N LYS A 153 -11.74 18.20 2.26
CA LYS A 153 -12.46 19.24 1.47
C LYS A 153 -11.75 19.48 0.13
N TRP A 154 -12.50 19.77 -0.94
CA TRP A 154 -11.96 20.00 -2.29
C TRP A 154 -10.81 21.02 -2.30
N LYS A 155 -10.99 22.17 -1.63
CA LYS A 155 -9.97 23.23 -1.50
C LYS A 155 -8.70 22.84 -0.74
N LYS A 156 -8.74 21.74 0.01
CA LYS A 156 -7.60 21.20 0.77
C LYS A 156 -7.04 19.93 0.14
N CYS A 157 -7.50 19.57 -1.06
CA CYS A 157 -7.12 18.34 -1.73
C CYS A 157 -6.77 18.60 -3.20
N CYS A 158 -7.69 18.36 -4.13
CA CYS A 158 -7.37 18.31 -5.56
C CYS A 158 -7.65 19.62 -6.32
N ARG A 159 -8.26 20.65 -5.69
CA ARG A 159 -8.57 21.94 -6.35
C ARG A 159 -7.39 22.57 -7.07
N ASP A 160 -6.26 22.67 -6.37
CA ASP A 160 -5.08 23.41 -6.82
C ASP A 160 -4.02 22.48 -7.46
N LYS A 161 -4.39 21.22 -7.75
CA LYS A 161 -3.52 20.22 -8.38
C LYS A 161 -3.89 20.06 -9.84
N ASN A 162 -2.92 19.80 -10.72
CA ASN A 162 -3.24 19.36 -12.09
C ASN A 162 -3.75 17.90 -12.09
N GLU A 163 -4.23 17.39 -13.21
CA GLU A 163 -4.81 16.04 -13.30
C GLU A 163 -3.82 14.93 -12.94
N ALA A 164 -2.58 15.00 -13.45
CA ALA A 164 -1.52 14.03 -13.15
C ALA A 164 -1.06 14.00 -11.67
N GLN A 165 -1.41 15.01 -10.88
CA GLN A 165 -1.14 15.10 -9.44
C GLN A 165 -2.34 14.68 -8.58
N ARG A 166 -3.45 14.24 -9.19
CA ARG A 166 -4.65 13.79 -8.49
C ARG A 166 -4.72 12.27 -8.51
N PRO A 167 -5.14 11.64 -7.41
CA PRO A 167 -5.60 10.25 -7.46
C PRO A 167 -6.84 10.12 -8.35
N ALA A 168 -7.06 8.94 -8.91
CA ALA A 168 -8.24 8.67 -9.73
C ALA A 168 -9.54 8.99 -8.99
N SER A 169 -10.50 9.59 -9.71
CA SER A 169 -11.77 10.08 -9.15
C SER A 169 -13.01 9.48 -9.82
N ASN A 170 -12.82 8.70 -10.88
CA ASN A 170 -13.84 7.92 -11.58
C ASN A 170 -14.14 6.57 -10.91
N VAL A 171 -13.33 6.16 -9.93
CA VAL A 171 -13.51 4.91 -9.17
C VAL A 171 -13.39 5.14 -7.66
N ARG A 172 -13.91 4.20 -6.87
CA ARG A 172 -13.80 4.19 -5.41
C ARG A 172 -12.34 4.21 -4.99
N SER A 173 -12.00 5.16 -4.13
CA SER A 173 -10.68 5.38 -3.57
C SER A 173 -10.28 4.26 -2.61
N ILE A 174 -9.01 4.23 -2.22
CA ILE A 174 -8.50 3.31 -1.19
C ILE A 174 -9.31 3.45 0.11
N ARG A 175 -9.50 4.69 0.57
CA ARG A 175 -10.31 4.98 1.78
C ARG A 175 -11.75 4.48 1.64
N GLU A 176 -12.41 4.77 0.52
CA GLU A 176 -13.81 4.35 0.33
C GLU A 176 -13.96 2.83 0.29
N ARG A 177 -12.98 2.12 -0.30
CA ARG A 177 -12.93 0.65 -0.30
C ARG A 177 -12.70 0.12 1.10
N ASN A 178 -11.76 0.66 1.87
CA ASN A 178 -11.53 0.24 3.26
C ASN A 178 -12.77 0.46 4.15
N LEU A 179 -13.46 1.60 4.02
CA LEU A 179 -14.70 1.83 4.76
C LEU A 179 -15.83 0.89 4.32
N ALA A 180 -15.90 0.53 3.03
CA ALA A 180 -16.83 -0.49 2.56
C ALA A 180 -16.44 -1.89 3.06
N PHE A 181 -15.15 -2.13 3.29
CA PHE A 181 -14.64 -3.37 3.85
C PHE A 181 -14.99 -3.50 5.34
N CYS A 182 -14.75 -2.47 6.16
CA CYS A 182 -15.16 -2.43 7.58
C CYS A 182 -16.65 -2.71 7.73
N ARG A 183 -17.52 -1.96 7.02
CA ARG A 183 -18.98 -2.21 7.04
C ARG A 183 -19.37 -3.62 6.57
N GLY A 184 -18.62 -4.18 5.63
CA GLY A 184 -18.83 -5.55 5.17
C GLY A 184 -18.52 -6.56 6.26
N ILE A 185 -17.38 -6.39 6.94
CA ILE A 185 -16.98 -7.21 8.10
C ILE A 185 -18.04 -7.12 9.20
N GLU A 186 -18.46 -5.90 9.60
CA GLU A 186 -19.47 -5.72 10.65
C GLU A 186 -20.79 -6.43 10.30
N LYS A 187 -21.19 -6.42 9.02
CA LYS A 187 -22.38 -7.12 8.55
C LYS A 187 -22.19 -8.64 8.58
N ILE A 188 -21.08 -9.15 8.06
CA ILE A 188 -20.76 -10.59 8.03
C ILE A 188 -20.74 -11.14 9.46
N LEU A 189 -20.17 -10.39 10.40
CA LEU A 189 -20.05 -10.77 11.80
C LEU A 189 -21.30 -10.48 12.64
N GLY A 190 -22.33 -9.83 12.08
CA GLY A 190 -23.56 -9.47 12.79
C GLY A 190 -23.40 -8.37 13.85
N LEU A 191 -22.28 -7.63 13.84
CA LEU A 191 -21.99 -6.51 14.74
C LEU A 191 -22.90 -5.30 14.50
N THR A 192 -23.51 -5.20 13.31
CA THR A 192 -24.55 -4.18 13.02
C THR A 192 -25.88 -4.45 13.74
N GLY A 193 -26.06 -5.65 14.28
CA GLY A 193 -27.26 -6.07 15.01
C GLY A 193 -27.03 -6.06 16.53
N TYR A 194 -27.21 -7.22 17.15
CA TYR A 194 -27.13 -7.40 18.61
C TYR A 194 -25.89 -8.21 19.05
N LYS A 195 -25.07 -8.72 18.12
CA LYS A 195 -23.91 -9.55 18.47
C LYS A 195 -22.82 -8.71 19.11
N THR A 196 -22.28 -9.20 20.22
CA THR A 196 -21.11 -8.67 20.90
C THR A 196 -19.82 -9.26 20.32
N TRP A 197 -18.67 -8.69 20.70
CA TRP A 197 -17.38 -9.28 20.33
C TRP A 197 -17.19 -10.69 20.92
N GLU A 198 -17.80 -10.98 22.08
CA GLU A 198 -17.79 -12.33 22.65
C GLU A 198 -18.57 -13.31 21.78
N ASP A 199 -19.75 -12.93 21.29
CA ASP A 199 -20.55 -13.74 20.37
C ASP A 199 -19.76 -14.03 19.08
N VAL A 200 -19.07 -13.02 18.54
CA VAL A 200 -18.18 -13.21 17.39
C VAL A 200 -17.12 -14.26 17.69
N ARG A 201 -16.38 -14.17 18.80
CA ARG A 201 -15.33 -15.15 19.14
C ARG A 201 -15.87 -16.57 19.33
N ARG A 202 -17.12 -16.72 19.78
CA ARG A 202 -17.80 -18.03 19.94
C ARG A 202 -18.26 -18.63 18.61
N GLU A 203 -18.62 -17.81 17.64
CA GLU A 203 -19.25 -18.26 16.39
C GLU A 203 -18.35 -18.13 15.13
N PHE A 204 -17.19 -17.47 15.23
CA PHE A 204 -16.31 -17.17 14.10
C PHE A 204 -15.78 -18.44 13.41
N ASN A 205 -16.10 -18.66 12.14
CA ASN A 205 -15.91 -19.96 11.49
C ASN A 205 -15.41 -19.80 10.06
N GLU A 206 -15.24 -20.91 9.36
CA GLU A 206 -14.70 -20.98 8.00
C GLU A 206 -15.50 -20.17 6.98
N GLU A 207 -16.82 -20.12 7.12
CA GLU A 207 -17.68 -19.31 6.25
C GLU A 207 -17.47 -17.81 6.48
N HIS A 208 -17.29 -17.38 7.74
CA HIS A 208 -16.93 -15.99 8.04
C HIS A 208 -15.57 -15.62 7.41
N VAL A 209 -14.55 -16.48 7.53
CA VAL A 209 -13.24 -16.28 6.89
C VAL A 209 -13.40 -16.12 5.37
N LYS A 210 -14.11 -17.07 4.75
CA LYS A 210 -14.33 -17.08 3.30
C LYS A 210 -15.03 -15.81 2.84
N GLN A 211 -16.15 -15.44 3.44
CA GLN A 211 -16.92 -14.24 3.08
C GLN A 211 -16.10 -12.95 3.26
N ILE A 212 -15.32 -12.84 4.33
CA ILE A 212 -14.47 -11.67 4.57
C ILE A 212 -13.41 -11.54 3.46
N HIS A 213 -12.72 -12.62 3.11
CA HIS A 213 -11.67 -12.58 2.08
C HIS A 213 -12.23 -12.48 0.66
N GLU A 214 -13.42 -13.02 0.38
CA GLU A 214 -14.15 -12.77 -0.86
C GLU A 214 -14.54 -11.30 -0.99
N HIS A 215 -15.05 -10.67 0.08
CA HIS A 215 -15.36 -9.24 0.08
C HIS A 215 -14.11 -8.38 -0.11
N PHE A 216 -12.99 -8.76 0.50
CA PHE A 216 -11.71 -8.10 0.27
C PHE A 216 -11.28 -8.20 -1.21
N SER A 217 -11.33 -9.41 -1.79
CA SER A 217 -10.99 -9.63 -3.21
C SER A 217 -11.94 -8.91 -4.17
N PHE A 218 -13.23 -8.81 -3.82
CA PHE A 218 -14.23 -8.05 -4.56
C PHE A 218 -13.88 -6.55 -4.61
N LEU A 219 -13.44 -5.97 -3.48
CA LEU A 219 -13.01 -4.57 -3.41
C LEU A 219 -11.65 -4.32 -4.05
N TRP A 220 -10.83 -5.36 -4.17
CA TRP A 220 -9.49 -5.31 -4.76
C TRP A 220 -9.29 -6.33 -5.89
N PRO A 221 -9.96 -6.16 -7.05
CA PRO A 221 -9.73 -7.01 -8.21
C PRO A 221 -8.28 -6.97 -8.68
N ALA A 222 -7.75 -8.08 -9.21
CA ALA A 222 -6.37 -8.19 -9.69
C ALA A 222 -6.01 -7.14 -10.76
N ASP A 223 -7.00 -6.75 -11.58
CA ASP A 223 -6.84 -5.75 -12.62
C ASP A 223 -6.90 -4.29 -12.12
N THR A 224 -7.03 -4.05 -10.80
CA THR A 224 -7.02 -2.69 -10.22
C THR A 224 -5.72 -1.96 -10.55
N ASP A 225 -5.82 -0.78 -11.17
CA ASP A 225 -4.70 0.18 -11.27
C ASP A 225 -4.49 0.87 -9.92
N LEU A 226 -3.80 0.17 -9.01
CA LEU A 226 -3.58 0.65 -7.65
C LEU A 226 -2.74 1.93 -7.62
N ILE A 227 -1.78 2.08 -8.53
CA ILE A 227 -0.91 3.27 -8.60
C ILE A 227 -1.75 4.52 -8.86
N SER A 228 -2.77 4.46 -9.71
CA SER A 228 -3.68 5.59 -9.93
C SER A 228 -4.45 6.01 -8.66
N LEU A 229 -4.69 5.09 -7.73
CA LEU A 229 -5.44 5.33 -6.49
C LEU A 229 -4.57 5.88 -5.35
N LEU A 230 -3.26 5.64 -5.40
CA LEU A 230 -2.33 6.11 -4.39
C LEU A 230 -2.35 7.64 -4.30
N PRO A 231 -2.19 8.21 -3.09
CA PRO A 231 -1.84 9.61 -2.93
C PRO A 231 -0.64 9.96 -3.82
N LYS A 232 -0.63 11.16 -4.40
CA LYS A 232 0.50 11.66 -5.19
C LYS A 232 1.37 12.58 -4.33
N PRO A 233 2.67 12.74 -4.66
CA PRO A 233 3.55 13.59 -3.87
C PRO A 233 3.00 15.02 -3.78
N ASP A 234 2.76 15.48 -2.55
CA ASP A 234 2.16 16.79 -2.27
C ASP A 234 2.68 17.36 -0.94
N ASN A 235 2.18 18.52 -0.49
CA ASN A 235 2.64 19.13 0.76
C ASN A 235 2.08 18.48 2.04
N THR A 236 1.44 17.32 1.95
CA THR A 236 0.99 16.56 3.13
C THR A 236 2.21 15.98 3.84
N PHE A 237 2.33 16.13 5.15
CA PHE A 237 3.39 15.44 5.90
C PHE A 237 2.97 13.99 6.14
N ARG A 238 3.19 13.17 5.10
CA ARG A 238 2.73 11.78 5.02
C ARG A 238 3.85 10.83 5.41
N ALA A 239 3.57 9.92 6.33
CA ALA A 239 4.47 8.84 6.70
C ALA A 239 4.07 7.54 5.98
N LEU A 240 5.04 6.72 5.59
CA LEU A 240 4.85 5.31 5.29
C LEU A 240 5.42 4.52 6.47
N TYR A 241 4.55 3.80 7.18
CA TYR A 241 4.98 2.89 8.22
C TYR A 241 5.50 1.59 7.61
N THR A 242 6.63 1.13 8.13
CA THR A 242 7.16 -0.18 7.82
C THR A 242 7.64 -0.85 9.10
N GLY A 243 7.05 -1.98 9.43
CA GLY A 243 7.32 -2.67 10.68
C GLY A 243 6.34 -3.81 10.89
N ILE A 244 6.10 -4.17 12.14
CA ILE A 244 5.17 -5.24 12.51
C ILE A 244 3.75 -4.67 12.49
N ILE A 245 2.87 -5.27 11.68
CA ILE A 245 1.46 -4.90 11.59
C ILE A 245 0.65 -5.89 12.41
N ASP A 246 0.57 -5.64 13.72
CA ASP A 246 -0.16 -6.49 14.68
C ASP A 246 -0.90 -5.58 15.69
N PRO A 247 -2.17 -5.88 16.02
CA PRO A 247 -2.98 -5.03 16.91
C PRO A 247 -2.37 -4.80 18.28
N ARG A 248 -1.45 -5.67 18.73
CA ARG A 248 -0.79 -5.57 20.04
C ARG A 248 0.27 -4.46 20.10
N VAL A 249 0.93 -4.15 18.98
CA VAL A 249 2.10 -3.24 18.96
C VAL A 249 1.91 -2.04 18.03
N ILE A 250 1.07 -2.15 17.01
CA ILE A 250 0.95 -1.10 15.98
C ILE A 250 0.46 0.23 16.55
N THR A 251 -0.26 0.20 17.68
CA THR A 251 -0.75 1.43 18.31
C THR A 251 0.38 2.27 18.85
N GLU A 252 1.32 1.64 19.54
CA GLU A 252 2.49 2.27 20.17
C GLU A 252 3.31 3.06 19.15
N PHE A 253 3.39 2.54 17.93
CA PHE A 253 4.20 3.11 16.86
C PHE A 253 3.37 3.89 15.84
N ALA A 254 2.72 3.18 14.92
CA ALA A 254 2.09 3.78 13.75
C ALA A 254 0.86 4.60 14.13
N VAL A 255 0.00 4.13 15.04
CA VAL A 255 -1.25 4.84 15.38
C VAL A 255 -0.97 6.08 16.21
N SER A 256 -0.10 5.99 17.22
CA SER A 256 0.34 7.10 18.06
C SER A 256 1.04 8.21 17.26
N SER A 257 1.83 7.83 16.24
CA SER A 257 2.44 8.76 15.27
C SER A 257 1.42 9.65 14.53
N THR A 258 0.19 9.14 14.36
CA THR A 258 -1.06 9.85 14.65
C THR A 258 -1.00 11.34 14.95
N LEU A 259 -0.45 11.64 16.11
CA LEU A 259 -0.52 12.96 16.73
C LEU A 259 0.40 13.97 16.03
N TYR A 260 1.45 13.50 15.37
CA TYR A 260 2.55 14.30 14.81
C TYR A 260 2.49 14.45 13.28
N PHE A 261 1.87 13.49 12.59
CA PHE A 261 1.86 13.45 11.12
C PHE A 261 0.48 13.72 10.54
N ASP A 262 0.40 14.16 9.29
CA ASP A 262 -0.89 14.48 8.67
C ASP A 262 -1.65 13.23 8.23
N GLU A 263 -0.91 12.23 7.77
CA GLU A 263 -1.41 11.00 7.17
C GLU A 263 -0.36 9.89 7.34
N ILE A 264 -0.79 8.68 7.68
CA ILE A 264 0.08 7.50 7.78
C ILE A 264 -0.43 6.43 6.83
N VAL A 265 0.44 5.98 5.94
CA VAL A 265 0.20 4.87 5.03
C VAL A 265 0.68 3.60 5.69
N ILE A 266 -0.18 2.59 5.74
CA ILE A 266 0.10 1.28 6.34
C ILE A 266 -0.29 0.21 5.32
N GLN A 267 0.52 -0.84 5.18
CA GLN A 267 0.13 -1.97 4.34
C GLN A 267 -1.04 -2.73 4.99
N ASN A 268 -2.07 -3.05 4.22
CA ASN A 268 -3.23 -3.79 4.69
C ASN A 268 -2.81 -5.24 5.00
N PRO A 269 -3.08 -5.76 6.21
CA PRO A 269 -2.65 -7.11 6.60
C PRO A 269 -3.51 -8.23 5.97
N PHE A 270 -4.60 -7.89 5.29
CA PHE A 270 -5.43 -8.87 4.59
C PHE A 270 -4.77 -9.35 3.30
N MET A 271 -4.63 -10.66 3.19
CA MET A 271 -4.20 -11.32 1.96
C MET A 271 -5.34 -11.35 0.93
N ASN A 272 -5.01 -11.05 -0.32
CA ASN A 272 -5.94 -11.30 -1.42
C ASN A 272 -5.88 -12.80 -1.82
N PRO A 273 -6.99 -13.55 -1.74
CA PRO A 273 -7.00 -14.99 -2.01
C PRO A 273 -6.55 -15.35 -3.43
N LYS A 274 -6.74 -14.46 -4.40
CA LYS A 274 -6.31 -14.67 -5.79
C LYS A 274 -4.78 -14.54 -5.99
N GLY A 275 -4.07 -14.07 -4.96
CA GLY A 275 -2.63 -13.81 -5.00
C GLY A 275 -1.76 -14.98 -4.57
N VAL A 276 -2.37 -16.07 -4.13
CA VAL A 276 -1.72 -17.22 -3.50
C VAL A 276 -2.21 -18.54 -4.08
N LYS A 277 -1.49 -19.62 -3.80
CA LYS A 277 -1.91 -20.97 -4.21
C LYS A 277 -3.18 -21.41 -3.44
N PRO A 278 -4.02 -22.28 -4.00
CA PRO A 278 -5.24 -22.76 -3.35
C PRO A 278 -5.04 -23.25 -1.91
N ASP A 279 -4.00 -24.06 -1.66
CA ASP A 279 -3.70 -24.61 -0.33
C ASP A 279 -3.34 -23.54 0.72
N TYR A 280 -3.04 -22.31 0.29
CA TYR A 280 -2.75 -21.15 1.15
C TYR A 280 -3.77 -20.02 0.94
N SER A 281 -4.89 -20.31 0.29
CA SER A 281 -5.96 -19.33 0.07
C SER A 281 -6.98 -19.37 1.21
N PRO A 282 -7.33 -18.23 1.82
CA PRO A 282 -8.37 -18.18 2.85
C PRO A 282 -9.79 -18.45 2.31
N THR A 283 -9.99 -18.52 0.99
CA THR A 283 -11.29 -18.89 0.41
C THR A 283 -11.42 -20.36 0.05
N GLU A 284 -10.29 -21.04 -0.18
CA GLU A 284 -10.24 -22.47 -0.53
C GLU A 284 -9.90 -23.33 0.69
N SER A 285 -9.05 -22.84 1.58
CA SER A 285 -8.62 -23.50 2.82
C SER A 285 -8.87 -22.58 4.03
N PRO A 286 -10.12 -22.17 4.30
CA PRO A 286 -10.45 -21.16 5.31
C PRO A 286 -10.09 -21.56 6.74
N HIS A 287 -10.12 -22.87 7.07
CA HIS A 287 -9.88 -23.35 8.44
C HIS A 287 -8.56 -22.84 9.02
N GLN A 288 -7.47 -22.88 8.24
CA GLN A 288 -6.15 -22.47 8.73
C GLN A 288 -6.03 -20.95 8.99
N PHE A 289 -7.03 -20.14 8.65
CA PHE A 289 -6.96 -18.68 8.77
C PHE A 289 -7.83 -18.12 9.88
N LEU A 290 -8.56 -18.95 10.65
CA LEU A 290 -9.50 -18.47 11.67
C LEU A 290 -8.85 -17.46 12.62
N GLN A 291 -7.70 -17.82 13.20
CA GLN A 291 -7.00 -16.98 14.18
C GLN A 291 -6.43 -15.71 13.54
N GLN A 292 -5.78 -15.83 12.38
CA GLN A 292 -5.15 -14.69 11.71
C GLN A 292 -6.19 -13.69 11.15
N THR A 293 -7.31 -14.18 10.61
CA THR A 293 -8.39 -13.32 10.14
C THR A 293 -9.07 -12.60 11.30
N LEU A 294 -9.32 -13.27 12.44
CA LEU A 294 -9.85 -12.62 13.64
C LEU A 294 -8.94 -11.46 14.10
N LYS A 295 -7.63 -11.69 14.16
CA LYS A 295 -6.63 -10.66 14.51
C LYS A 295 -6.66 -9.47 13.56
N ASN A 296 -6.70 -9.75 12.25
CA ASN A 296 -6.78 -8.70 11.22
C ASN A 296 -8.10 -7.91 11.30
N VAL A 297 -9.22 -8.57 11.64
CA VAL A 297 -10.52 -7.93 11.88
C VAL A 297 -10.45 -6.97 13.06
N VAL A 298 -9.90 -7.40 14.20
CA VAL A 298 -9.74 -6.53 15.37
C VAL A 298 -8.94 -5.28 15.00
N LEU A 299 -7.84 -5.45 14.28
CA LEU A 299 -7.00 -4.33 13.87
C LEU A 299 -7.76 -3.34 12.98
N ILE A 300 -8.42 -3.81 11.91
CA ILE A 300 -9.04 -2.89 10.95
C ILE A 300 -10.29 -2.19 11.50
N LEU A 301 -11.08 -2.86 12.34
CA LEU A 301 -12.23 -2.24 13.00
C LEU A 301 -11.80 -1.22 14.06
N THR A 302 -10.79 -1.55 14.86
CA THR A 302 -10.18 -0.61 15.82
C THR A 302 -9.69 0.66 15.14
N LEU A 303 -9.15 0.54 13.91
CA LEU A 303 -8.61 1.66 13.15
C LEU A 303 -9.61 2.32 12.18
N GLU A 304 -10.85 1.84 12.11
CA GLU A 304 -11.88 2.45 11.24
C GLU A 304 -12.04 3.96 11.46
N PRO A 305 -12.07 4.50 12.70
CA PRO A 305 -12.20 5.94 12.91
C PRO A 305 -11.05 6.74 12.26
N PHE A 306 -9.83 6.21 12.28
CA PHE A 306 -8.66 6.83 11.63
C PHE A 306 -8.73 6.75 10.10
N ILE A 307 -9.25 5.66 9.56
CA ILE A 307 -9.51 5.49 8.11
C ILE A 307 -10.60 6.50 7.68
N ALA A 308 -11.66 6.64 8.49
CA ALA A 308 -12.75 7.54 8.22
C ALA A 308 -12.30 9.01 8.19
N THR A 309 -11.39 9.44 9.05
CA THR A 309 -10.83 10.81 9.01
C THR A 309 -9.73 10.98 7.97
N GLY A 310 -9.15 9.89 7.46
CA GLY A 310 -8.01 9.90 6.56
C GLY A 310 -6.67 10.15 7.26
N TYR A 311 -6.61 9.94 8.58
CA TYR A 311 -5.34 9.94 9.34
C TYR A 311 -4.52 8.68 9.04
N ILE A 312 -5.18 7.54 8.83
CA ILE A 312 -4.55 6.29 8.40
C ILE A 312 -5.12 5.88 7.03
N ASN A 313 -4.25 5.43 6.15
CA ASN A 313 -4.61 4.92 4.82
C ASN A 313 -4.02 3.52 4.63
N PHE A 314 -4.87 2.49 4.74
CA PHE A 314 -4.49 1.11 4.49
C PHE A 314 -4.42 0.82 3.00
N ILE A 315 -3.22 0.56 2.47
CA ILE A 315 -3.02 0.19 1.08
C ILE A 315 -2.83 -1.32 0.96
N PRO A 316 -3.49 -2.02 0.02
CA PRO A 316 -3.18 -3.43 -0.22
C PRO A 316 -1.74 -3.60 -0.72
N ASP A 317 -1.17 -4.80 -0.59
CA ASP A 317 0.15 -5.11 -1.13
C ASP A 317 0.19 -4.87 -2.65
N LEU A 318 1.07 -3.98 -3.10
CA LEU A 318 1.23 -3.62 -4.51
C LEU A 318 1.67 -4.82 -5.36
N CYS A 319 2.44 -5.75 -4.79
CA CYS A 319 2.92 -6.96 -5.47
C CYS A 319 1.78 -7.93 -5.83
N PHE A 320 0.59 -7.75 -5.26
CA PHE A 320 -0.58 -8.50 -5.70
C PHE A 320 -1.03 -8.07 -7.12
N PHE A 321 -1.00 -6.77 -7.41
CA PHE A 321 -1.57 -6.21 -8.63
C PHE A 321 -0.60 -6.22 -9.80
N ASP A 322 0.70 -6.40 -9.57
CA ASP A 322 1.72 -6.44 -10.61
C ASP A 322 2.67 -7.62 -10.40
N GLY A 323 2.54 -8.63 -11.27
CA GLY A 323 3.35 -9.85 -11.21
C GLY A 323 4.83 -9.62 -11.55
N HIS A 324 5.15 -8.63 -12.39
CA HIS A 324 6.53 -8.27 -12.67
C HIS A 324 7.15 -7.60 -11.46
N LEU A 325 6.46 -6.61 -10.87
CA LEU A 325 6.87 -5.95 -9.63
C LEU A 325 7.13 -6.99 -8.52
N ARG A 326 6.23 -7.96 -8.35
CA ARG A 326 6.39 -9.04 -7.37
C ARG A 326 7.63 -9.89 -7.61
N SER A 327 7.89 -10.26 -8.86
CA SER A 327 9.05 -11.09 -9.22
C SER A 327 10.36 -10.35 -8.94
N GLU A 328 10.48 -9.10 -9.39
CA GLU A 328 11.66 -8.27 -9.17
C GLU A 328 11.89 -8.00 -7.68
N MET A 329 10.82 -7.65 -6.96
CA MET A 329 10.84 -7.47 -5.51
C MET A 329 11.36 -8.73 -4.79
N MET A 330 10.86 -9.90 -5.15
CA MET A 330 11.26 -11.16 -4.50
C MET A 330 12.74 -11.47 -4.76
N SER A 331 13.23 -11.24 -5.99
CA SER A 331 14.64 -11.44 -6.32
C SER A 331 15.55 -10.54 -5.47
N MET A 332 15.23 -9.24 -5.39
CA MET A 332 15.99 -8.29 -4.57
C MET A 332 15.96 -8.64 -3.08
N ALA A 333 14.80 -9.03 -2.57
CA ALA A 333 14.65 -9.40 -1.16
C ALA A 333 15.47 -10.66 -0.82
N GLN A 334 15.52 -11.67 -1.71
CA GLN A 334 16.34 -12.86 -1.53
C GLN A 334 17.84 -12.53 -1.49
N GLU A 335 18.31 -11.70 -2.41
CA GLU A 335 19.70 -11.24 -2.42
C GLU A 335 20.06 -10.46 -1.14
N ARG A 336 19.20 -9.52 -0.74
CA ARG A 336 19.41 -8.66 0.44
C ARG A 336 19.43 -9.45 1.76
N THR A 337 18.64 -10.50 1.87
CA THR A 337 18.45 -11.24 3.13
C THR A 337 19.47 -12.34 3.38
N THR A 338 20.28 -12.72 2.37
CA THR A 338 21.23 -13.86 2.45
C THR A 338 22.21 -13.79 3.64
N SER A 339 22.59 -12.60 4.08
CA SER A 339 23.55 -12.39 5.19
C SER A 339 22.96 -11.61 6.37
N MET A 340 21.64 -11.46 6.42
CA MET A 340 20.97 -10.65 7.42
C MET A 340 20.81 -11.42 8.73
N LYS A 341 21.10 -10.77 9.85
CA LYS A 341 20.86 -11.29 11.19
C LYS A 341 19.76 -10.45 11.84
N ILE A 342 18.94 -11.11 12.66
CA ILE A 342 17.96 -10.42 13.50
C ILE A 342 18.71 -9.73 14.62
N GLU A 343 18.35 -8.47 14.89
CA GLU A 343 18.92 -7.67 15.98
C GLU A 343 18.34 -8.11 17.33
N ASP A 344 19.09 -7.96 18.42
CA ASP A 344 18.67 -8.43 19.74
C ASP A 344 17.40 -7.72 20.22
N GLU A 345 17.28 -6.42 19.94
CA GLU A 345 16.08 -5.63 20.27
C GLU A 345 14.85 -6.10 19.51
N ASP A 346 15.00 -6.39 18.21
CA ASP A 346 13.91 -6.91 17.38
C ASP A 346 13.49 -8.32 17.83
N LYS A 347 14.46 -9.11 18.30
CA LYS A 347 14.21 -10.46 18.81
C LYS A 347 13.36 -10.44 20.07
N ILE A 348 13.50 -9.45 20.96
CA ILE A 348 12.67 -9.31 22.17
C ILE A 348 11.19 -9.24 21.79
N ILE A 349 10.82 -8.33 20.87
CA ILE A 349 9.44 -8.15 20.43
C ILE A 349 8.94 -9.42 19.71
N MET A 350 9.76 -10.01 18.84
CA MET A 350 9.39 -11.24 18.13
C MET A 350 9.16 -12.41 19.09
N GLU A 351 10.01 -12.57 20.11
CA GLU A 351 9.85 -13.61 21.14
C GLU A 351 8.60 -13.37 21.99
N TRP A 352 8.33 -12.13 22.38
CA TRP A 352 7.13 -11.78 23.13
C TRP A 352 5.86 -12.11 22.34
N LEU A 353 5.77 -11.66 21.07
CA LEU A 353 4.65 -11.95 20.19
C LEU A 353 4.45 -13.46 19.98
N SER A 354 5.56 -14.20 19.85
CA SER A 354 5.56 -15.66 19.65
C SER A 354 5.13 -16.41 20.91
N LYS A 355 5.61 -16.01 22.10
CA LYS A 355 5.20 -16.58 23.39
C LYS A 355 3.71 -16.35 23.63
N ASP A 356 3.23 -15.15 23.35
CA ASP A 356 1.82 -14.79 23.49
C ASP A 356 0.93 -15.60 22.51
N GLU A 357 1.36 -15.77 21.26
CA GLU A 357 0.64 -16.63 20.30
C GLU A 357 0.65 -18.11 20.71
N PHE A 358 1.76 -18.59 21.26
CA PHE A 358 1.86 -19.94 21.80
C PHE A 358 0.91 -20.13 22.99
N LYS A 359 0.81 -19.15 23.90
CA LYS A 359 -0.15 -19.17 25.02
C LYS A 359 -1.58 -19.30 24.51
N ARG A 360 -1.97 -18.52 23.48
CA ARG A 360 -3.30 -18.63 22.83
C ARG A 360 -3.53 -20.00 22.21
N THR A 361 -2.52 -20.53 21.51
CA THR A 361 -2.61 -21.85 20.91
C THR A 361 -2.87 -22.92 21.98
N MET A 362 -2.14 -22.86 23.09
CA MET A 362 -2.34 -23.80 24.21
C MET A 362 -3.72 -23.67 24.86
N SER A 363 -4.24 -22.44 25.03
CA SER A 363 -5.58 -22.23 25.62
C SER A 363 -6.72 -22.66 24.70
N MET A 364 -6.49 -22.73 23.39
CA MET A 364 -7.47 -23.20 22.40
C MET A 364 -7.42 -24.71 22.13
N LEU A 365 -6.45 -25.45 22.70
CA LEU A 365 -6.42 -26.91 22.57
C LEU A 365 -7.65 -27.55 23.25
N PRO A 366 -8.09 -28.74 22.81
CA PRO A 366 -9.09 -29.51 23.56
C PRO A 366 -8.66 -29.72 25.02
N LYS A 367 -9.60 -29.65 25.99
CA LYS A 367 -9.28 -29.75 27.43
C LYS A 367 -8.47 -31.00 27.79
N SER A 368 -8.75 -32.14 27.14
CA SER A 368 -7.96 -33.36 27.31
C SER A 368 -6.50 -33.20 26.88
N SER A 369 -6.26 -32.46 25.80
CA SER A 369 -4.93 -32.13 25.30
C SER A 369 -4.22 -31.15 26.23
N GLN A 370 -4.91 -30.13 26.73
CA GLN A 370 -4.36 -29.19 27.73
C GLN A 370 -3.92 -29.94 29.00
N ARG A 371 -4.78 -30.81 29.54
CA ARG A 371 -4.46 -31.68 30.69
C ARG A 371 -3.20 -32.51 30.43
N ALA A 372 -3.08 -33.12 29.26
CA ALA A 372 -1.92 -33.90 28.87
C ALA A 372 -0.65 -33.04 28.80
N GLN A 373 -0.74 -31.81 28.27
CA GLN A 373 0.39 -30.87 28.23
C GLN A 373 0.83 -30.44 29.63
N PHE A 374 -0.10 -30.12 30.54
CA PHE A 374 0.23 -29.77 31.93
C PHE A 374 0.90 -30.92 32.66
N LYS A 375 0.35 -32.14 32.60
CA LYS A 375 0.99 -33.34 33.20
C LYS A 375 2.34 -33.68 32.57
N LYS A 376 2.56 -33.33 31.30
CA LYS A 376 3.86 -33.53 30.63
C LYS A 376 4.90 -32.51 31.08
N ALA A 377 4.50 -31.25 31.21
CA ALA A 377 5.40 -30.17 31.61
C ALA A 377 5.72 -30.19 33.12
N MET A 378 4.74 -30.58 33.94
CA MET A 378 4.80 -30.62 35.40
C MET A 378 4.17 -31.93 35.91
N PRO A 379 4.91 -33.07 35.83
CA PRO A 379 4.39 -34.40 36.19
C PRO A 379 3.94 -34.55 37.65
N GLU A 380 4.46 -33.72 38.54
CA GLU A 380 4.19 -33.69 39.97
C GLU A 380 2.82 -33.11 40.34
N LEU A 381 2.15 -32.40 39.43
CA LEU A 381 0.86 -31.78 39.72
C LEU A 381 -0.20 -32.82 40.05
N SER A 382 -0.93 -32.61 41.15
CA SER A 382 -2.13 -33.36 41.49
C SER A 382 -3.25 -33.10 40.47
N ASP A 383 -4.24 -33.99 40.40
CA ASP A 383 -5.37 -33.78 39.50
C ASP A 383 -6.17 -32.51 39.85
N LYS A 384 -6.22 -32.14 41.13
CA LYS A 384 -6.87 -30.90 41.58
C LYS A 384 -6.15 -29.66 41.05
N GLU A 385 -4.82 -29.60 41.17
CA GLU A 385 -4.03 -28.47 40.65
C GLU A 385 -4.14 -28.34 39.13
N VAL A 386 -4.24 -29.48 38.41
CA VAL A 386 -4.48 -29.45 36.97
C VAL A 386 -5.85 -28.88 36.62
N GLU A 387 -6.91 -29.21 37.36
CA GLU A 387 -8.22 -28.58 37.16
C GLU A 387 -8.20 -27.06 37.48
N GLU A 388 -7.45 -26.64 38.50
CA GLU A 388 -7.27 -25.22 38.82
C GLU A 388 -6.54 -24.47 37.68
N LEU A 389 -5.51 -25.07 37.07
CA LEU A 389 -4.82 -24.51 35.90
C LEU A 389 -5.72 -24.44 34.66
N LEU A 390 -6.56 -25.46 34.43
CA LEU A 390 -7.54 -25.45 33.34
C LEU A 390 -8.56 -24.32 33.54
N ALA A 391 -9.07 -24.13 34.75
CA ALA A 391 -10.00 -23.04 35.07
C ALA A 391 -9.34 -21.67 34.90
N HIS A 392 -8.08 -21.51 35.33
CA HIS A 392 -7.31 -20.29 35.10
C HIS A 392 -7.12 -20.02 33.60
N THR A 393 -6.77 -21.04 32.83
CA THR A 393 -6.57 -20.94 31.37
C THR A 393 -7.85 -20.51 30.66
N GLU A 394 -9.00 -21.06 31.03
CA GLU A 394 -10.31 -20.67 30.46
C GLU A 394 -10.67 -19.21 30.80
N ASN A 395 -10.37 -18.75 32.03
CA ASN A 395 -10.60 -17.36 32.42
C ASN A 395 -9.70 -16.38 31.64
N GLU A 396 -8.43 -16.73 31.42
CA GLU A 396 -7.51 -15.92 30.60
C GLU A 396 -7.95 -15.90 29.13
N LYS A 397 -8.37 -17.05 28.60
CA LYS A 397 -8.95 -17.19 27.25
C LYS A 397 -10.17 -16.27 27.06
N ALA A 398 -11.06 -16.19 28.06
CA ALA A 398 -12.25 -15.35 28.00
C ALA A 398 -11.93 -13.85 27.90
N LYS A 399 -10.88 -13.39 28.60
CA LYS A 399 -10.46 -11.98 28.64
C LYS A 399 -9.71 -11.52 27.38
N ASP A 400 -9.02 -12.43 26.70
CA ASP A 400 -8.22 -12.07 25.53
C ASP A 400 -9.11 -11.82 24.28
N PRO A 401 -9.18 -10.56 23.77
CA PRO A 401 -10.02 -10.24 22.62
C PRO A 401 -9.53 -10.88 21.33
N LEU A 402 -8.29 -11.36 21.28
CA LEU A 402 -7.68 -11.99 20.10
C LEU A 402 -7.82 -13.51 20.08
N THR A 403 -8.45 -14.13 21.08
CA THR A 403 -8.57 -15.59 21.16
C THR A 403 -9.97 -16.09 20.77
N LEU A 404 -10.05 -17.12 19.94
CA LEU A 404 -11.32 -17.79 19.62
C LEU A 404 -11.86 -18.55 20.84
N LEU A 405 -13.18 -18.52 21.03
CA LEU A 405 -13.85 -19.18 22.15
C LEU A 405 -14.43 -20.56 21.79
N GLN A 406 -14.08 -21.07 20.61
CA GLN A 406 -14.44 -22.42 20.17
C GLN A 406 -13.53 -23.48 20.79
N GLU A 407 -14.00 -24.73 20.81
CA GLU A 407 -13.27 -25.88 21.35
C GLU A 407 -12.65 -26.77 20.26
N ASP A 408 -13.00 -26.57 18.99
CA ASP A 408 -12.64 -27.45 17.87
C ASP A 408 -11.62 -26.86 16.88
N VAL A 409 -11.07 -25.66 17.18
CA VAL A 409 -10.07 -24.95 16.35
C VAL A 409 -8.84 -25.82 16.06
N PHE A 410 -8.42 -26.65 17.02
CA PHE A 410 -7.27 -27.57 16.89
C PHE A 410 -7.71 -29.04 16.99
N SER A 411 -8.91 -29.36 16.54
CA SER A 411 -9.37 -30.75 16.46
C SER A 411 -8.55 -31.53 15.42
N LYS A 412 -8.29 -32.82 15.70
CA LYS A 412 -7.39 -33.67 14.90
C LYS A 412 -7.78 -33.73 13.41
N ASP A 413 -9.07 -33.58 13.11
CA ASP A 413 -9.62 -33.75 11.76
C ASP A 413 -9.64 -32.46 10.93
N LYS A 414 -9.43 -31.29 11.56
CA LYS A 414 -9.55 -29.98 10.89
C LYS A 414 -8.22 -29.31 10.51
N GLY A 415 -7.10 -29.77 11.06
CA GLY A 415 -5.76 -29.29 10.70
C GLY A 415 -5.22 -28.21 11.66
N GLY A 416 -4.33 -27.36 11.14
CA GLY A 416 -3.63 -26.34 11.93
C GLY A 416 -4.06 -24.91 11.58
N GLN A 417 -3.54 -23.95 12.34
CA GLN A 417 -3.70 -22.52 12.09
C GLN A 417 -2.41 -21.93 11.50
N LEU A 418 -2.53 -20.97 10.59
CA LEU A 418 -1.45 -20.22 9.97
C LEU A 418 -1.36 -18.85 10.63
N THR A 419 -0.24 -18.60 11.31
CA THR A 419 0.08 -17.28 11.90
C THR A 419 1.10 -16.57 11.02
N VAL A 420 0.84 -15.32 10.68
CA VAL A 420 1.76 -14.48 9.91
C VAL A 420 2.51 -13.52 10.82
N MET A 421 3.83 -13.52 10.72
CA MET A 421 4.73 -12.53 11.31
C MET A 421 5.71 -12.05 10.25
N ASN A 422 5.64 -10.77 9.89
CA ASN A 422 6.51 -10.15 8.90
C ASN A 422 6.70 -8.65 9.18
N LEU A 423 7.71 -8.07 8.52
CA LEU A 423 7.88 -6.62 8.41
C LEU A 423 7.26 -6.15 7.09
N SER A 424 6.21 -5.33 7.18
CA SER A 424 5.42 -4.92 6.02
C SER A 424 5.31 -3.39 5.90
N PRO A 425 5.52 -2.80 4.71
CA PRO A 425 6.11 -3.41 3.52
C PRO A 425 7.57 -3.84 3.73
N ASN A 426 8.11 -4.68 2.85
CA ASN A 426 9.56 -4.96 2.84
C ASN A 426 10.37 -3.72 2.37
N PHE A 427 11.71 -3.79 2.42
CA PHE A 427 12.59 -2.65 2.11
C PHE A 427 12.27 -2.00 0.75
N GLU A 428 12.20 -2.85 -0.26
CA GLU A 428 12.01 -2.48 -1.65
C GLU A 428 10.68 -1.76 -1.83
N MET A 429 9.60 -2.34 -1.28
CA MET A 429 8.28 -1.75 -1.36
C MET A 429 8.15 -0.49 -0.50
N SER A 430 8.89 -0.38 0.61
CA SER A 430 8.88 0.84 1.41
C SER A 430 9.43 2.04 0.64
N LEU A 431 10.59 1.92 -0.01
CA LEU A 431 11.11 3.02 -0.84
C LEU A 431 10.23 3.27 -2.07
N TYR A 432 9.77 2.21 -2.75
CA TYR A 432 8.90 2.32 -3.92
C TYR A 432 7.61 3.07 -3.62
N ILE A 433 6.88 2.67 -2.57
CA ILE A 433 5.63 3.29 -2.15
C ILE A 433 5.89 4.72 -1.66
N ALA A 434 6.90 4.93 -0.81
CA ALA A 434 7.19 6.26 -0.28
C ALA A 434 7.50 7.29 -1.38
N GLN A 435 8.21 6.87 -2.43
CA GLN A 435 8.49 7.74 -3.58
C GLN A 435 7.24 8.00 -4.43
N LEU A 436 6.38 6.99 -4.64
CA LEU A 436 5.09 7.16 -5.34
C LEU A 436 4.14 8.10 -4.58
N THR A 437 4.12 8.04 -3.25
CA THR A 437 3.18 8.80 -2.42
C THR A 437 3.73 10.13 -1.91
N GLY A 438 5.04 10.36 -2.12
CA GLY A 438 5.76 11.44 -1.49
C GLY A 438 5.69 11.37 0.04
N SER A 439 5.83 10.17 0.58
CA SER A 439 5.93 9.94 2.02
C SER A 439 7.39 9.99 2.48
N PHE A 440 7.61 10.31 3.74
CA PHE A 440 8.81 9.85 4.44
C PHE A 440 8.59 8.45 5.00
N ILE A 441 9.65 7.77 5.42
CA ILE A 441 9.54 6.43 6.02
C ILE A 441 9.65 6.52 7.54
N ILE A 442 8.78 5.82 8.25
CA ILE A 442 8.87 5.62 9.70
C ILE A 442 8.93 4.12 10.02
N THR A 443 9.79 3.76 10.96
CA THR A 443 9.94 2.41 11.48
C THR A 443 10.35 2.43 12.94
N ASP A 444 9.97 1.39 13.65
CA ASP A 444 10.38 1.05 15.01
C ASP A 444 11.29 -0.19 15.03
N ASN A 445 11.57 -0.77 13.86
CA ASN A 445 12.33 -2.00 13.72
C ASN A 445 13.80 -1.73 13.35
N GLN A 446 14.73 -2.31 14.11
CA GLN A 446 16.17 -2.05 13.96
C GLN A 446 16.74 -2.56 12.64
N ILE A 447 16.32 -3.76 12.19
CA ILE A 447 16.72 -4.29 10.88
C ILE A 447 16.34 -3.31 9.78
N ARG A 448 15.08 -2.85 9.77
CA ARG A 448 14.59 -1.91 8.77
C ARG A 448 15.33 -0.57 8.85
N TRP A 449 15.62 -0.09 10.05
CA TRP A 449 16.42 1.11 10.22
C TRP A 449 17.81 0.98 9.59
N LYS A 450 18.52 -0.13 9.85
CA LYS A 450 19.83 -0.39 9.25
C LYS A 450 19.78 -0.49 7.73
N GLU A 451 18.72 -1.07 7.16
CA GLU A 451 18.51 -1.10 5.70
C GLU A 451 18.39 0.32 5.14
N LEU A 452 17.60 1.19 5.78
CA LEU A 452 17.45 2.60 5.37
C LEU A 452 18.76 3.37 5.49
N MET A 453 19.52 3.15 6.55
CA MET A 453 20.83 3.79 6.76
C MET A 453 21.86 3.40 5.71
N ARG A 454 21.81 2.17 5.18
CA ARG A 454 22.68 1.69 4.09
C ARG A 454 22.29 2.25 2.72
N ALA A 455 21.03 2.63 2.55
CA ALA A 455 20.47 3.12 1.29
C ALA A 455 20.55 4.65 1.14
N GLN A 456 21.30 5.33 2.02
CA GLN A 456 21.51 6.77 1.93
C GLN A 456 22.41 7.11 0.73
N HIS A 457 22.08 8.19 0.04
CA HIS A 457 22.90 8.71 -1.05
C HIS A 457 24.31 9.07 -0.55
N THR A 458 25.32 8.73 -1.34
CA THR A 458 26.73 9.01 -1.04
C THR A 458 27.38 9.80 -2.17
N GLU A 459 28.18 10.80 -1.81
CA GLU A 459 29.10 11.48 -2.72
C GLU A 459 30.52 11.02 -2.36
N TYR A 460 31.24 10.42 -3.31
CA TYR A 460 32.59 9.84 -3.08
C TYR A 460 32.64 8.83 -1.91
N GLY A 461 31.55 8.07 -1.70
CA GLY A 461 31.45 7.08 -0.62
C GLY A 461 31.11 7.65 0.75
N ILE A 462 30.82 8.95 0.85
CA ILE A 462 30.51 9.64 2.12
C ILE A 462 29.07 10.14 2.08
N VAL A 463 28.33 9.92 3.16
CA VAL A 463 27.00 10.53 3.38
C VAL A 463 27.20 11.90 4.03
N THR A 464 26.56 12.92 3.46
CA THR A 464 26.59 14.30 4.00
C THR A 464 25.23 14.70 4.54
N TYR A 465 25.21 15.44 5.65
CA TYR A 465 23.99 15.82 6.37
C TYR A 465 23.88 17.33 6.53
N ASP A 466 23.24 17.99 5.57
CA ASP A 466 23.04 19.45 5.60
C ASP A 466 22.09 19.88 6.74
N TRP A 467 21.25 18.97 7.24
CA TRP A 467 20.24 19.22 8.27
C TRP A 467 20.61 18.64 9.65
N ASN A 468 21.88 18.30 9.90
CA ASN A 468 22.29 17.56 11.08
C ASN A 468 21.92 18.25 12.42
N GLU A 469 22.01 19.57 12.48
CA GLU A 469 21.62 20.33 13.68
C GLU A 469 20.13 20.17 13.98
N LEU A 470 19.28 20.27 12.94
CA LEU A 470 17.84 20.09 13.07
C LEU A 470 17.48 18.64 13.48
N THR A 471 18.10 17.64 12.86
CA THR A 471 17.85 16.22 13.23
C THR A 471 18.30 15.91 14.65
N THR A 472 19.40 16.54 15.09
CA THR A 472 19.87 16.45 16.48
C THR A 472 18.84 17.05 17.43
N SER A 473 18.30 18.24 17.14
CA SER A 473 17.24 18.85 17.94
C SER A 473 15.98 17.98 18.00
N ILE A 474 15.53 17.42 16.86
CA ILE A 474 14.38 16.50 16.82
C ILE A 474 14.60 15.32 17.76
N SER A 475 15.80 14.74 17.76
CA SER A 475 16.14 13.54 18.54
C SER A 475 16.30 13.79 20.05
N GLN A 476 16.52 15.04 20.45
CA GLN A 476 16.67 15.42 21.87
C GLN A 476 15.33 15.53 22.60
N PHE A 477 14.24 15.73 21.88
CA PHE A 477 12.92 15.87 22.48
C PHE A 477 12.29 14.53 22.82
N LYS A 478 11.53 14.52 23.93
CA LYS A 478 10.64 13.41 24.30
C LYS A 478 9.24 13.68 23.76
N TYR A 479 8.76 12.80 22.90
CA TYR A 479 7.44 12.87 22.29
C TYR A 479 6.45 12.02 23.09
N ILE A 480 5.21 12.49 23.20
CA ILE A 480 4.15 11.84 23.95
C ILE A 480 3.49 10.80 23.04
N LEU A 481 3.48 9.56 23.50
CA LEU A 481 2.88 8.42 22.81
C LEU A 481 1.84 7.77 23.71
N ASN A 482 0.95 6.98 23.11
CA ASN A 482 -0.08 6.24 23.83
C ASN A 482 -0.39 4.92 23.10
N ASN A 483 -0.62 3.85 23.85
CA ASN A 483 -0.89 2.50 23.34
C ASN A 483 -2.40 2.20 23.19
N HIS A 484 -3.28 3.13 23.57
CA HIS A 484 -4.73 3.05 23.44
C HIS A 484 -5.22 3.86 22.22
N PRO A 485 -5.75 3.19 21.17
CA PRO A 485 -6.06 3.85 19.91
C PRO A 485 -7.23 4.85 20.01
N ASP A 486 -8.19 4.63 20.91
CA ASP A 486 -9.30 5.53 21.19
C ASP A 486 -8.83 6.85 21.84
N ILE A 487 -7.90 6.77 22.80
CA ILE A 487 -7.28 7.94 23.43
C ILE A 487 -6.49 8.74 22.39
N VAL A 488 -5.64 8.08 21.59
CA VAL A 488 -4.91 8.72 20.48
C VAL A 488 -5.87 9.43 19.52
N PHE A 489 -6.97 8.76 19.14
CA PHE A 489 -7.97 9.34 18.24
C PHE A 489 -8.62 10.59 18.85
N GLN A 490 -9.00 10.53 20.13
CA GLN A 490 -9.62 11.66 20.83
C GLN A 490 -8.66 12.85 20.95
N GLN A 491 -7.40 12.61 21.34
CA GLN A 491 -6.36 13.64 21.39
C GLN A 491 -6.18 14.29 20.00
N ARG A 492 -6.12 13.48 18.94
CA ARG A 492 -6.03 13.96 17.56
C ARG A 492 -7.23 14.81 17.15
N GLN A 493 -8.45 14.38 17.48
CA GLN A 493 -9.70 15.05 17.10
C GLN A 493 -9.91 16.38 17.85
N THR A 494 -9.48 16.45 19.11
CA THR A 494 -9.54 17.68 19.92
C THR A 494 -8.45 18.70 19.53
N GLY A 495 -7.58 18.35 18.58
CA GLY A 495 -6.55 19.25 18.06
C GLY A 495 -5.28 19.32 18.91
N LYS A 496 -5.12 18.42 19.89
CA LYS A 496 -3.90 18.30 20.68
C LYS A 496 -2.69 18.05 19.78
N LEU A 497 -1.54 18.59 20.20
CA LEU A 497 -0.28 18.55 19.47
C LEU A 497 -0.36 19.21 18.08
N GLY A 498 -1.31 20.13 17.90
CA GLY A 498 -1.53 20.81 16.63
C GLY A 498 -0.39 21.73 16.20
N GLU A 499 0.29 22.39 17.16
CA GLU A 499 1.42 23.27 16.84
C GLU A 499 2.66 22.48 16.41
N ILE A 500 3.03 21.43 17.13
CA ILE A 500 4.20 20.62 16.77
C ILE A 500 4.02 19.92 15.41
N ARG A 501 2.80 19.46 15.11
CA ARG A 501 2.42 18.95 13.79
C ARG A 501 2.58 19.99 12.67
N LYS A 502 2.25 21.26 12.93
CA LYS A 502 2.48 22.34 11.95
C LYS A 502 3.98 22.55 11.71
N VAL A 503 4.80 22.54 12.76
CA VAL A 503 6.26 22.66 12.66
C VAL A 503 6.85 21.51 11.85
N PHE A 504 6.45 20.27 12.15
CA PHE A 504 6.86 19.09 11.38
C PHE A 504 6.47 19.17 9.90
N ARG A 505 5.26 19.65 9.58
CA ARG A 505 4.85 19.91 8.20
C ARG A 505 5.73 20.97 7.52
N GLU A 506 6.11 22.02 8.24
CA GLU A 506 7.00 23.05 7.74
C GLU A 506 8.41 22.50 7.47
N ILE A 507 8.97 21.74 8.42
CA ILE A 507 10.25 21.02 8.27
C ILE A 507 10.24 20.21 6.99
N TYR A 508 9.24 19.35 6.81
CA TYR A 508 9.14 18.50 5.61
C TYR A 508 9.01 19.30 4.31
N SER A 509 8.19 20.35 4.31
CA SER A 509 8.01 21.20 3.15
C SER A 509 9.31 21.91 2.75
N VAL A 510 10.15 22.29 3.71
CA VAL A 510 11.43 22.95 3.47
C VAL A 510 12.44 21.96 2.91
N ILE A 511 12.56 20.76 3.51
CA ILE A 511 13.47 19.70 3.04
C ILE A 511 13.17 19.35 1.58
N ARG A 512 11.88 19.21 1.23
CA ARG A 512 11.46 18.86 -0.13
C ARG A 512 11.73 19.94 -1.19
N ARG A 513 11.81 21.21 -0.79
CA ARG A 513 12.06 22.33 -1.72
C ARG A 513 13.54 22.51 -2.07
N GLN A 514 14.43 21.68 -1.50
CA GLN A 514 15.89 21.76 -1.71
C GLN A 514 16.41 23.18 -1.48
N THR A 515 16.22 23.69 -0.25
CA THR A 515 16.73 25.01 0.17
C THR A 515 18.21 25.16 -0.18
N SER A 516 18.58 26.30 -0.79
CA SER A 516 19.97 26.58 -1.12
C SER A 516 20.86 26.57 0.13
N SER A 517 22.09 26.09 -0.04
CA SER A 517 23.09 26.00 1.04
C SER A 517 23.32 27.34 1.75
N GLU A 518 23.28 28.46 1.01
CA GLU A 518 23.48 29.81 1.54
C GLU A 518 22.46 30.24 2.60
N LYS A 519 21.26 29.64 2.62
CA LYS A 519 20.16 30.02 3.53
C LYS A 519 19.84 28.96 4.57
N ILE A 520 20.51 27.81 4.52
CA ILE A 520 20.11 26.65 5.31
C ILE A 520 20.22 26.91 6.82
N ASN A 521 21.30 27.56 7.28
CA ASN A 521 21.53 27.83 8.70
C ASN A 521 20.45 28.72 9.31
N ALA A 522 20.06 29.81 8.63
CA ALA A 522 18.99 30.69 9.08
C ALA A 522 17.62 29.97 9.13
N VAL A 523 17.41 29.03 8.22
CA VAL A 523 16.19 28.21 8.22
C VAL A 523 16.21 27.19 9.36
N ILE A 524 17.36 26.55 9.63
CA ILE A 524 17.56 25.63 10.75
C ILE A 524 17.29 26.35 12.08
N GLU A 525 17.89 27.51 12.32
CA GLU A 525 17.70 28.29 13.56
C GLU A 525 16.22 28.63 13.80
N ARG A 526 15.52 29.06 12.74
CA ARG A 526 14.08 29.35 12.78
C ARG A 526 13.25 28.11 13.10
N LEU A 527 13.53 26.98 12.45
CA LEU A 527 12.80 25.72 12.66
C LEU A 527 13.06 25.15 14.06
N ASN A 528 14.30 25.21 14.55
CA ASN A 528 14.66 24.80 15.91
C ASN A 528 13.92 25.65 16.95
N THR A 529 13.89 26.96 16.77
CA THR A 529 13.13 27.87 17.66
C THR A 529 11.64 27.53 17.69
N GLN A 530 11.04 27.24 16.53
CA GLN A 530 9.64 26.83 16.43
C GLN A 530 9.40 25.47 17.09
N LEU A 531 10.32 24.52 16.89
CA LEU A 531 10.24 23.17 17.44
C LEU A 531 10.29 23.19 18.97
N CYS A 532 11.24 23.92 19.57
CA CYS A 532 11.34 24.08 21.03
C CYS A 532 10.02 24.61 21.62
N LYS A 533 9.50 25.71 21.06
CA LYS A 533 8.24 26.33 21.54
C LYS A 533 7.04 25.40 21.38
N ALA A 534 6.96 24.68 20.27
CA ALA A 534 5.88 23.74 20.02
C ALA A 534 5.95 22.51 20.92
N HIS A 535 7.16 22.04 21.24
CA HIS A 535 7.39 20.96 22.20
C HIS A 535 7.00 21.36 23.63
N GLU A 536 7.43 22.52 24.12
CA GLU A 536 7.03 23.05 25.43
C GLU A 536 5.52 23.21 25.58
N LYS A 537 4.83 23.53 24.49
CA LYS A 537 3.36 23.59 24.48
C LYS A 537 2.75 22.20 24.53
N SER A 538 3.33 21.24 23.80
CA SER A 538 2.87 19.85 23.74
C SER A 538 2.85 19.19 25.13
N THR A 539 3.90 19.41 25.92
CA THR A 539 4.01 18.88 27.30
C THR A 539 3.07 19.55 28.31
N LYS A 540 2.50 20.72 27.98
CA LYS A 540 1.43 21.38 28.75
C LYS A 540 0.04 20.95 28.29
N GLU A 541 -0.09 20.50 27.04
CA GLU A 541 -1.37 20.08 26.47
C GLU A 541 -1.78 18.67 26.89
N ILE A 542 -0.83 17.76 27.09
CA ILE A 542 -1.05 16.38 27.51
C ILE A 542 -0.13 16.08 28.71
N THR A 543 -0.72 15.64 29.82
CA THR A 543 0.02 15.21 31.01
C THR A 543 0.32 13.73 30.91
N VAL A 544 1.62 13.39 30.80
CA VAL A 544 2.08 12.00 30.71
C VAL A 544 1.70 11.22 31.97
N GLY A 545 1.17 10.00 31.79
CA GLY A 545 0.67 9.14 32.85
C GLY A 545 -0.80 9.33 33.24
N GLU A 546 -1.52 10.33 32.69
CA GLU A 546 -2.96 10.50 32.97
C GLU A 546 -3.83 9.43 32.29
N HIS A 547 -3.48 9.05 31.06
CA HIS A 547 -4.21 8.06 30.26
C HIS A 547 -3.27 6.98 29.71
N ASP A 548 -2.33 6.50 30.53
CA ASP A 548 -1.22 5.61 30.10
C ASP A 548 -0.32 6.22 29.02
N ASP A 549 -0.34 7.55 28.86
CA ASP A 549 0.59 8.26 27.99
C ASP A 549 2.03 8.06 28.49
N TYR A 550 2.97 7.82 27.58
CA TYR A 550 4.40 7.64 27.87
C TYR A 550 5.26 8.46 26.90
N PHE A 551 6.57 8.46 27.13
CA PHE A 551 7.53 9.17 26.27
C PHE A 551 8.24 8.22 25.30
N GLY A 552 8.38 8.66 24.06
CA GLY A 552 9.30 8.11 23.06
C GLY A 552 10.19 9.18 22.43
N THR A 553 11.10 8.76 21.57
CA THR A 553 12.06 9.60 20.85
C THR A 553 11.96 9.33 19.35
N PHE A 554 12.12 10.40 18.57
CA PHE A 554 12.21 10.31 17.11
C PHE A 554 13.65 10.56 16.69
N THR A 555 14.37 9.50 16.30
CA THR A 555 15.67 9.64 15.68
C THR A 555 15.47 9.89 14.18
N CYS A 556 15.83 11.08 13.70
CA CYS A 556 15.56 11.50 12.33
C CYS A 556 16.84 11.52 11.49
N VAL A 557 16.76 11.07 10.23
CA VAL A 557 17.85 11.23 9.24
C VAL A 557 17.36 11.93 7.98
N ILE A 558 18.16 12.88 7.51
CA ILE A 558 17.91 13.69 6.32
C ILE A 558 19.22 13.79 5.52
N PRO A 559 19.62 12.72 4.81
CA PRO A 559 20.84 12.71 4.01
C PRO A 559 20.69 13.62 2.78
N LYS A 560 21.77 14.29 2.39
CA LYS A 560 21.84 15.02 1.11
C LYS A 560 21.69 14.03 -0.04
N GLY A 561 20.72 14.28 -0.92
CA GLY A 561 20.35 13.36 -2.00
C GLY A 561 19.31 12.28 -1.59
N GLY A 562 18.93 12.23 -0.32
CA GLY A 562 17.89 11.34 0.20
C GLY A 562 18.31 9.88 0.33
N ILE A 563 17.33 9.03 0.60
CA ILE A 563 17.44 7.56 0.66
C ILE A 563 16.93 7.02 -0.67
N THR A 564 17.74 6.22 -1.35
CA THR A 564 17.46 5.76 -2.70
C THR A 564 18.14 4.42 -3.01
N ASP A 565 17.53 3.64 -3.90
CA ASP A 565 18.10 2.42 -4.43
C ASP A 565 17.92 2.37 -5.95
N ASN A 566 18.97 2.00 -6.67
CA ASN A 566 18.96 2.02 -8.15
C ASN A 566 17.97 1.05 -8.77
N ASN A 567 17.74 -0.12 -8.15
CA ASN A 567 16.77 -1.08 -8.65
C ASN A 567 15.36 -0.55 -8.46
N ILE A 568 15.10 0.14 -7.35
CA ILE A 568 13.80 0.76 -7.07
C ILE A 568 13.52 1.92 -8.04
N GLN A 569 14.53 2.71 -8.41
CA GLN A 569 14.37 3.72 -9.47
C GLN A 569 13.96 3.10 -10.81
N ARG A 570 14.53 1.93 -11.17
CA ARG A 570 14.13 1.20 -12.38
C ARG A 570 12.69 0.71 -12.30
N LEU A 571 12.28 0.19 -11.14
CA LEU A 571 10.88 -0.19 -10.92
C LEU A 571 9.93 1.00 -11.08
N LEU A 572 10.28 2.18 -10.53
CA LEU A 572 9.47 3.40 -10.64
C LEU A 572 9.33 3.87 -12.09
N LEU A 573 10.42 3.84 -12.87
CA LEU A 573 10.37 4.15 -14.31
C LEU A 573 9.43 3.22 -15.07
N SER A 574 9.35 1.96 -14.63
CA SER A 574 8.54 0.91 -15.24
C SER A 574 7.10 0.85 -14.73
N SER A 575 6.78 1.61 -13.67
CA SER A 575 5.50 1.61 -12.97
C SER A 575 4.33 2.23 -13.75
N GLY A 576 4.64 3.04 -14.77
CA GLY A 576 3.65 3.87 -15.46
C GLY A 576 3.20 5.09 -14.65
N SER A 577 3.75 5.37 -13.46
CA SER A 577 3.52 6.62 -12.73
C SER A 577 4.26 7.78 -13.41
N GLU A 578 3.57 8.91 -13.58
CA GLU A 578 4.13 10.14 -14.15
C GLU A 578 4.68 11.10 -13.09
N ASN A 579 4.34 10.87 -11.82
CA ASN A 579 4.76 11.69 -10.70
C ASN A 579 5.21 10.81 -9.54
N TYR A 580 6.49 10.88 -9.21
CA TYR A 580 7.08 10.26 -8.03
C TYR A 580 8.32 11.06 -7.61
N LEU A 581 8.79 10.88 -6.37
CA LEU A 581 10.03 11.49 -5.90
C LEU A 581 11.24 10.69 -6.40
N ASN A 582 12.34 11.39 -6.70
CA ASN A 582 13.61 10.75 -7.07
C ASN A 582 14.31 10.04 -5.89
N ASN A 583 13.90 10.33 -4.66
CA ASN A 583 14.42 9.72 -3.44
C ASN A 583 13.39 9.90 -2.31
N VAL A 584 13.56 9.15 -1.24
CA VAL A 584 12.87 9.42 0.03
C VAL A 584 13.68 10.44 0.81
N PRO A 585 13.14 11.64 1.11
CA PRO A 585 13.96 12.75 1.62
C PRO A 585 14.38 12.59 3.09
N MET A 586 13.63 11.82 3.88
CA MET A 586 13.90 11.61 5.30
C MET A 586 13.36 10.27 5.78
N ALA A 587 13.94 9.75 6.86
CA ALA A 587 13.37 8.65 7.62
C ALA A 587 13.39 8.96 9.12
N ILE A 588 12.44 8.37 9.85
CA ILE A 588 12.34 8.47 11.31
C ILE A 588 12.38 7.06 11.89
N PHE A 589 13.26 6.88 12.87
CA PHE A 589 13.24 5.74 13.78
C PHE A 589 12.50 6.15 15.05
N LEU A 590 11.51 5.37 15.45
CA LEU A 590 10.76 5.60 16.68
C LEU A 590 11.26 4.64 17.75
N GLU A 591 11.79 5.19 18.83
CA GLU A 591 12.18 4.46 20.03
C GLU A 591 11.23 4.84 21.14
N HIS A 592 10.80 3.89 21.96
CA HIS A 592 10.15 4.21 23.22
C HIS A 592 10.82 3.51 24.38
N PHE A 593 10.64 4.08 25.57
CA PHE A 593 11.11 3.52 26.81
C PHE A 593 9.95 2.73 27.42
N HIS A 594 9.88 1.41 27.21
CA HIS A 594 9.09 0.56 28.11
C HIS A 594 10.03 -0.19 29.07
N ALA A 595 9.64 -0.22 30.34
CA ALA A 595 10.33 -0.92 31.41
C ALA A 595 9.90 -2.39 31.56
N ASP A 596 8.91 -2.85 30.77
CA ASP A 596 8.20 -4.13 31.00
C ASP A 596 8.12 -5.06 29.76
N VAL A 597 8.96 -4.84 28.74
CA VAL A 597 9.19 -5.84 27.67
C VAL A 597 10.67 -6.16 27.56
#